data_AF-A0A7Y2F9P3-F1
#
_entry.id   AF-A0A7Y2F9P3-F1
#
_cell.length_a   1.000
_cell.length_b   1.000
_cell.length_c   1.000
_cell.angle_alpha   90.00
_cell.angle_beta   90.00
_cell.angle_gamma   90.00
#
_symmetry.space_group_name_H-M   'P 1'
#
loop_
_entity.id
_entity.type
_entity.pdbx_description
1 polymer ?
#
loop_
_entity_poly.entity_id
_entity_poly.type
_entity_poly.pdbx_seq_one_letter_code
_entity_poly.pdbx_strand_id
1 'polypeptide(L)'
;MLRKLDLTYTVTGESLEITTIEAIEQRLLNRIYWLEGTGFAPGDFQSIIDALQTSIVPDTWEALGGPSTMAPLKSLRPAIMISTTYSVHEEIERFFEAVRETHFGVDPVLETIQVPAKPGIGMGGMGGGLGGGGMF
;
A
#
# COMPACT_ATOMS: atom_id res chain seq x y z
N MET A 1 7.39 -2.49 -28.45
CA MET A 1 7.38 -3.61 -29.43
C MET A 1 6.30 -4.67 -29.14
N LEU A 2 5.59 -4.64 -27.99
CA LEU A 2 4.41 -5.50 -27.72
C LEU A 2 3.06 -4.94 -28.24
N ARG A 3 2.88 -3.61 -28.21
CA ARG A 3 1.69 -2.92 -28.78
C ARG A 3 1.42 -3.19 -30.26
N LYS A 4 2.42 -3.61 -31.05
CA LYS A 4 2.25 -3.95 -32.46
C LYS A 4 1.62 -5.34 -32.67
N LEU A 5 1.50 -6.13 -31.60
CA LEU A 5 0.94 -7.49 -31.58
C LEU A 5 -0.31 -7.58 -30.68
N ASP A 6 -0.85 -6.44 -30.23
CA ASP A 6 -2.03 -6.35 -29.35
C ASP A 6 -1.88 -7.05 -27.98
N LEU A 7 -0.63 -7.15 -27.50
CA LEU A 7 -0.28 -7.74 -26.21
C LEU A 7 0.19 -6.67 -25.21
N THR A 8 -0.11 -6.89 -23.93
CA THR A 8 0.39 -6.11 -22.78
C THR A 8 0.94 -7.04 -21.69
N TYR A 9 1.57 -6.48 -20.66
CA TYR A 9 2.14 -7.24 -19.55
C TYR A 9 1.52 -6.80 -18.21
N THR A 10 1.40 -7.75 -17.29
CA THR A 10 1.09 -7.47 -15.89
C THR A 10 2.07 -8.20 -14.98
N VAL A 11 2.35 -7.61 -13.81
CA VAL A 11 3.20 -8.22 -12.79
C VAL A 11 2.29 -8.76 -11.70
N THR A 12 2.29 -10.07 -11.50
CA THR A 12 1.57 -10.74 -10.42
C THR A 12 2.56 -11.51 -9.57
N GLY A 13 2.88 -11.01 -8.38
CA GLY A 13 3.95 -11.58 -7.53
C GLY A 13 5.32 -11.42 -8.18
N GLU A 14 6.00 -12.54 -8.45
CA GLU A 14 7.32 -12.60 -9.11
C GLU A 14 7.23 -13.00 -10.60
N SER A 15 6.02 -13.13 -11.14
CA SER A 15 5.76 -13.56 -12.52
C SER A 15 5.36 -12.37 -13.40
N LEU A 16 6.03 -12.25 -14.55
CA LEU A 16 5.62 -11.36 -15.63
C LEU A 16 4.73 -12.16 -16.59
N GLU A 17 3.43 -11.85 -16.58
CA GLU A 17 2.44 -12.49 -17.43
C GLU A 17 2.21 -11.61 -18.67
N ILE A 18 2.47 -12.17 -19.86
CA ILE A 18 2.18 -11.52 -21.15
C ILE A 18 0.83 -12.05 -21.63
N THR A 19 -0.10 -11.14 -21.90
CA THR A 19 -1.46 -11.50 -22.36
C THR A 19 -2.01 -10.42 -23.29
N THR A 20 -3.18 -10.64 -23.88
CA THR A 20 -3.82 -9.66 -24.76
C THR A 20 -4.31 -8.45 -23.98
N ILE A 21 -4.40 -7.30 -24.67
CA ILE A 21 -4.91 -6.07 -24.08
C ILE A 21 -6.35 -6.27 -23.57
N GLU A 22 -7.22 -6.88 -24.39
CA GLU A 22 -8.61 -7.18 -24.01
C GLU A 22 -8.74 -8.04 -22.74
N ALA A 23 -7.87 -9.05 -22.56
CA ALA A 23 -7.93 -9.95 -21.41
C ALA A 23 -7.52 -9.27 -20.09
N ILE A 24 -6.71 -8.21 -20.14
CA ILE A 24 -6.35 -7.40 -18.97
C ILE A 24 -7.34 -6.29 -18.72
N GLU A 25 -7.94 -5.70 -19.77
CA GLU A 25 -8.96 -4.67 -19.64
C GLU A 25 -10.21 -5.14 -18.89
N GLN A 26 -10.47 -6.45 -18.85
CA GLN A 26 -11.57 -7.01 -18.03
C GLN A 26 -11.13 -7.50 -16.65
N ARG A 27 -9.83 -7.57 -16.37
CA ARG A 27 -9.31 -8.12 -15.12
C ARG A 27 -9.19 -7.02 -14.07
N LEU A 28 -10.10 -7.04 -13.11
CA LEU A 28 -10.01 -6.19 -11.92
C LEU A 28 -8.88 -6.69 -11.02
N LEU A 29 -8.00 -5.79 -10.63
CA LEU A 29 -6.90 -5.99 -9.69
C LEU A 29 -7.21 -5.23 -8.40
N ASN A 30 -6.87 -5.80 -7.26
CA ASN A 30 -6.99 -5.11 -5.98
C ASN A 30 -5.66 -4.45 -5.62
N ARG A 31 -5.66 -3.14 -5.40
CA ARG A 31 -4.50 -2.39 -4.89
C ARG A 31 -4.88 -1.53 -3.69
N ILE A 32 -3.93 -1.35 -2.79
CA ILE A 32 -4.04 -0.45 -1.64
C ILE A 32 -3.25 0.82 -1.94
N TYR A 33 -3.91 1.96 -1.84
CA TYR A 33 -3.31 3.28 -1.96
C TYR A 33 -3.22 3.95 -0.60
N TRP A 34 -1.98 4.26 -0.21
CA TRP A 34 -1.61 4.97 0.99
C TRP A 34 -1.85 6.48 0.80
N LEU A 35 -2.64 7.09 1.68
CA LEU A 35 -3.07 8.49 1.54
C LEU A 35 -2.10 9.49 2.18
N GLU A 36 -0.99 9.04 2.74
CA GLU A 36 0.02 9.94 3.29
C GLU A 36 0.63 10.84 2.20
N GLY A 37 0.95 12.09 2.59
CA GLY A 37 1.50 13.11 1.69
C GLY A 37 0.51 13.65 0.66
N THR A 38 -0.71 13.12 0.59
CA THR A 38 -1.75 13.66 -0.32
C THR A 38 -2.44 14.91 0.25
N GLY A 39 -2.29 15.12 1.56
CA GLY A 39 -2.85 16.22 2.35
C GLY A 39 -4.37 16.30 2.42
N PHE A 40 -5.06 15.24 2.00
CA PHE A 40 -6.41 14.96 2.50
C PHE A 40 -6.37 14.81 4.02
N ALA A 41 -7.38 15.35 4.70
CA ALA A 41 -7.46 15.28 6.15
C ALA A 41 -7.55 13.82 6.62
N PRO A 42 -6.86 13.42 7.70
CA PRO A 42 -6.99 12.08 8.26
C PRO A 42 -8.46 11.77 8.57
N GLY A 43 -8.97 10.68 8.00
CA GLY A 43 -10.37 10.26 8.16
C GLY A 43 -11.36 10.85 7.15
N ASP A 44 -10.95 11.82 6.33
CA ASP A 44 -11.78 12.34 5.23
C ASP A 44 -11.62 11.49 3.96
N PHE A 45 -12.16 10.28 4.03
CA PHE A 45 -12.15 9.36 2.89
C PHE A 45 -13.16 9.73 1.80
N GLN A 46 -14.21 10.48 2.15
CA GLN A 46 -15.26 10.82 1.19
C GLN A 46 -14.72 11.80 0.14
N SER A 47 -13.96 12.82 0.55
CA SER A 47 -13.37 13.78 -0.39
C SER A 47 -12.46 13.12 -1.43
N ILE A 48 -11.64 12.14 -1.03
CA ILE A 48 -10.79 11.41 -1.99
C ILE A 48 -11.59 10.46 -2.88
N ILE A 49 -12.61 9.80 -2.33
CA ILE A 49 -13.52 8.93 -3.11
C ILE A 49 -14.22 9.76 -4.19
N ASP A 50 -14.79 10.91 -3.82
CA ASP A 50 -15.49 11.79 -4.75
C ASP A 50 -14.54 12.34 -5.82
N ALA A 51 -13.32 12.72 -5.43
CA ALA A 51 -12.30 13.19 -6.37
C ALA A 51 -11.93 12.10 -7.39
N LEU A 52 -11.63 10.88 -6.94
CA LEU A 52 -11.31 9.76 -7.83
C LEU A 52 -12.50 9.40 -8.72
N GLN A 53 -13.70 9.31 -8.16
CA GLN A 53 -14.91 8.93 -8.88
C GLN A 53 -15.26 9.93 -10.01
N THR A 54 -14.98 11.22 -9.80
CA THR A 54 -15.29 12.27 -10.78
C THR A 54 -14.17 12.55 -11.79
N SER A 55 -12.92 12.23 -11.45
CA SER A 55 -11.75 12.56 -12.28
C SER A 55 -11.17 11.39 -13.06
N ILE A 56 -11.31 10.15 -12.56
CA ILE A 56 -10.73 8.96 -13.17
C ILE A 56 -11.84 8.11 -13.78
N VAL A 57 -11.85 8.02 -15.11
CA VAL A 57 -12.78 7.20 -15.92
C VAL A 57 -14.16 7.04 -15.26
N PRO A 58 -14.98 8.11 -15.15
CA PRO A 58 -16.10 8.14 -14.20
C PRO A 58 -17.12 7.00 -14.33
N ASP A 59 -17.36 6.52 -15.55
CA ASP A 59 -18.26 5.41 -15.84
C ASP A 59 -17.74 4.02 -15.41
N THR A 60 -16.48 3.92 -14.96
CA THR A 60 -15.91 2.65 -14.47
C THR A 60 -16.42 2.27 -13.08
N TRP A 61 -16.91 3.22 -12.28
CA TRP A 61 -17.21 3.00 -10.86
C TRP A 61 -18.59 2.40 -10.61
N GLU A 62 -18.70 1.51 -9.62
CA GLU A 62 -19.95 0.85 -9.20
C GLU A 62 -21.08 1.86 -8.91
N ALA A 63 -20.75 3.00 -8.30
CA ALA A 63 -21.70 4.08 -8.04
C ALA A 63 -22.38 4.64 -9.30
N LEU A 64 -21.78 4.42 -10.48
CA LEU A 64 -22.28 4.82 -11.79
C LEU A 64 -22.61 3.60 -12.69
N GLY A 65 -22.66 2.40 -12.12
CA GLY A 65 -23.00 1.15 -12.80
C GLY A 65 -21.83 0.42 -13.45
N GLY A 66 -20.60 0.89 -13.22
CA GLY A 66 -19.38 0.25 -13.70
C GLY A 66 -18.88 -0.89 -12.81
N PRO A 67 -17.84 -1.63 -13.24
CA PRO A 67 -17.33 -2.81 -12.55
C PRO A 67 -16.34 -2.51 -11.40
N SER A 68 -15.80 -1.29 -11.34
CA SER A 68 -14.73 -0.91 -10.40
C SER A 68 -15.28 -0.49 -9.04
N THR A 69 -14.56 -0.80 -7.96
CA THR A 69 -14.96 -0.47 -6.58
C THR A 69 -13.85 0.24 -5.83
N MET A 70 -14.22 1.04 -4.83
CA MET A 70 -13.29 1.70 -3.93
C MET A 70 -13.85 1.70 -2.51
N ALA A 71 -13.00 1.42 -1.51
CA ALA A 71 -13.42 1.34 -0.12
C ALA A 71 -12.32 1.81 0.84
N PRO A 72 -12.65 2.61 1.87
CA PRO A 72 -11.70 2.97 2.92
C PRO A 72 -11.20 1.74 3.69
N LEU A 73 -9.89 1.68 3.96
CA LEU A 73 -9.31 0.67 4.82
C LEU A 73 -9.22 1.20 6.26
N LYS A 74 -9.90 0.54 7.19
CA LYS A 74 -9.79 0.83 8.64
C LYS A 74 -8.46 0.27 9.16
N SER A 75 -7.40 1.08 9.07
CA SER A 75 -6.05 0.73 9.54
C SER A 75 -5.45 1.89 10.33
N LEU A 76 -4.31 1.66 11.01
CA LEU A 76 -3.55 2.72 11.68
C LEU A 76 -3.09 3.83 10.72
N ARG A 77 -2.94 3.48 9.44
CA ARG A 77 -2.54 4.37 8.36
C ARG A 77 -3.72 4.62 7.41
N PRO A 78 -3.99 5.87 7.00
CA PRO A 78 -5.09 6.15 6.09
C PRO A 78 -4.82 5.54 4.71
N ALA A 79 -5.72 4.66 4.26
CA ALA A 79 -5.60 3.99 2.98
C ALA A 79 -6.96 3.74 2.35
N ILE A 80 -6.97 3.62 1.03
CA ILE A 80 -8.12 3.18 0.24
C ILE A 80 -7.74 1.92 -0.53
N MET A 81 -8.62 0.92 -0.52
CA MET A 81 -8.51 -0.25 -1.38
C MET A 81 -9.33 0.00 -2.63
N ILE A 82 -8.75 -0.22 -3.80
CA ILE A 82 -9.39 -0.03 -5.09
C ILE A 82 -9.31 -1.32 -5.90
N SER A 83 -10.44 -1.74 -6.45
CA SER A 83 -10.55 -2.83 -7.42
C SER A 83 -10.88 -2.26 -8.78
N THR A 84 -9.92 -2.27 -9.71
CA THR A 84 -10.12 -1.75 -11.07
C THR A 84 -9.14 -2.38 -12.05
N THR A 85 -9.23 -2.02 -13.33
CA THR A 85 -8.34 -2.53 -14.37
C THR A 85 -6.94 -1.94 -14.23
N TYR A 86 -5.95 -2.58 -14.87
CA TYR A 86 -4.57 -2.10 -14.81
C TYR A 86 -4.42 -0.65 -15.33
N SER A 87 -5.08 -0.30 -16.44
CA SER A 87 -5.01 1.03 -17.04
C SER A 87 -5.58 2.11 -16.12
N VAL A 88 -6.72 1.84 -15.47
CA VAL A 88 -7.29 2.76 -14.48
C VAL A 88 -6.38 2.90 -13.27
N HIS A 89 -5.73 1.82 -12.81
CA HIS A 89 -4.72 1.91 -11.75
C HIS A 89 -3.55 2.83 -12.11
N GLU A 90 -3.08 2.82 -13.36
CA GLU A 90 -2.02 3.75 -13.80
C GLU A 90 -2.48 5.21 -13.76
N GLU A 91 -3.75 5.50 -14.08
CA GLU A 91 -4.31 6.85 -13.96
C GLU A 91 -4.43 7.30 -12.49
N ILE A 92 -4.84 6.40 -11.61
CA ILE A 92 -4.91 6.65 -10.16
C ILE A 92 -3.51 6.91 -9.59
N GLU A 93 -2.49 6.17 -10.02
CA GLU A 93 -1.10 6.39 -9.60
C GLU A 93 -0.62 7.78 -9.99
N ARG A 94 -0.83 8.17 -11.26
CA ARG A 94 -0.51 9.52 -11.74
C ARG A 94 -1.26 10.62 -10.99
N PHE A 95 -2.53 10.40 -10.67
CA PHE A 95 -3.32 11.31 -9.85
C PHE A 95 -2.71 11.49 -8.46
N PHE A 96 -2.41 10.40 -7.76
CA PHE A 96 -1.83 10.48 -6.41
C PHE A 96 -0.42 11.06 -6.41
N GLU A 97 0.40 10.80 -7.42
CA GLU A 97 1.69 11.46 -7.60
C GLU A 97 1.52 12.98 -7.73
N ALA A 98 0.64 13.43 -8.62
CA ALA A 98 0.38 14.86 -8.81
C ALA A 98 -0.16 15.55 -7.53
N VAL A 99 -1.04 14.88 -6.79
CA VAL A 99 -1.53 15.40 -5.50
C VAL A 99 -0.39 15.52 -4.49
N ARG A 100 0.50 14.52 -4.41
CA ARG A 100 1.65 14.56 -3.50
C ARG A 100 2.68 15.63 -3.88
N GLU A 101 2.91 15.85 -5.16
CA GLU A 101 3.83 16.91 -5.62
C GLU A 101 3.30 18.31 -5.35
N THR A 102 1.98 18.48 -5.42
CA THR A 102 1.33 19.79 -5.23
C THR A 102 1.00 20.09 -3.77
N HIS A 103 0.96 19.08 -2.90
CA HIS A 103 0.63 19.24 -1.50
C HIS A 103 1.87 19.25 -0.59
N PHE A 104 2.21 20.42 -0.05
CA PHE A 104 3.15 20.55 1.07
C PHE A 104 2.41 20.29 2.41
N GLY A 105 2.07 19.04 2.67
CA GLY A 105 1.47 18.59 3.95
C GLY A 105 2.52 18.06 4.90
N VAL A 106 2.24 18.07 6.22
CA VAL A 106 3.15 17.48 7.21
C VAL A 106 3.35 16.01 6.88
N ASP A 107 4.62 15.58 6.72
CA ASP A 107 4.96 14.17 6.54
C ASP A 107 4.29 13.34 7.64
N PRO A 108 3.80 12.12 7.32
CA PRO A 108 3.17 11.28 8.33
C PRO A 108 4.14 11.05 9.48
N VAL A 109 3.71 11.42 10.69
CA VAL A 109 4.46 11.10 11.91
C VAL A 109 4.46 9.58 12.05
N LEU A 110 5.58 8.95 11.69
CA LEU A 110 5.83 7.54 11.96
C LEU A 110 5.96 7.40 13.49
N GLU A 111 4.89 6.97 14.17
CA GLU A 111 5.04 6.48 15.54
C GLU A 111 5.93 5.24 15.48
N THR A 112 7.19 5.38 15.92
CA THR A 112 8.08 4.24 16.11
C THR A 112 7.48 3.33 17.17
N ILE A 113 6.88 2.23 16.72
CA ILE A 113 6.49 1.13 17.60
C ILE A 113 7.78 0.60 18.23
N GLN A 114 7.95 0.79 19.54
CA GLN A 114 9.01 0.14 20.29
C GLN A 114 8.76 -1.36 20.22
N VAL A 115 9.56 -2.07 19.41
CA VAL A 115 9.54 -3.53 19.38
C VAL A 115 9.90 -4.00 20.80
N PRO A 116 9.02 -4.77 21.48
CA PRO A 116 9.36 -5.28 22.80
C PRO A 116 10.65 -6.09 22.68
N ALA A 117 11.65 -5.71 23.47
CA ALA A 117 12.94 -6.39 23.48
C ALA A 117 12.71 -7.88 23.69
N LYS A 118 13.26 -8.72 22.80
CA LYS A 118 13.23 -10.17 22.96
C LYS A 118 13.72 -10.49 24.38
N PRO A 119 12.95 -11.22 25.20
CA PRO A 119 13.44 -11.70 26.49
C PRO A 119 14.73 -12.49 26.22
N GLY A 120 15.83 -12.02 26.81
CA GLY A 120 17.14 -12.62 26.60
C GLY A 120 17.08 -14.12 26.90
N ILE A 121 17.38 -14.93 25.89
CA ILE A 121 17.61 -16.37 26.07
C ILE A 121 18.84 -16.49 26.97
N GLY A 122 18.65 -17.17 28.10
CA GLY A 122 19.57 -17.18 29.22
C GLY A 122 20.98 -17.66 28.89
N MET A 123 21.96 -17.07 29.57
CA MET A 123 23.28 -17.63 29.68
C MET A 123 23.39 -18.30 31.06
N GLY A 124 22.92 -19.54 31.12
CA GLY A 124 23.40 -20.50 32.10
C GLY A 124 24.86 -20.80 31.78
N GLY A 125 25.76 -20.21 32.56
CA GLY A 125 27.20 -20.43 32.49
C GLY A 125 27.71 -20.92 33.84
N MET A 126 27.66 -22.24 34.02
CA MET A 126 28.32 -22.97 35.10
C MET A 126 29.85 -22.82 34.92
N GLY A 127 30.54 -22.34 35.95
CA GLY A 127 32.01 -22.30 35.99
C GLY A 127 32.48 -22.23 37.43
N GLY A 128 32.79 -23.39 38.01
CA GLY A 128 33.23 -23.52 39.39
C GLY A 128 34.70 -23.22 39.62
N GLY A 129 35.10 -23.22 40.90
CA GLY A 129 36.47 -23.53 41.32
C GLY A 129 37.16 -22.53 42.25
N LEU A 130 37.10 -22.84 43.56
CA LEU A 130 38.22 -22.92 44.53
C LEU A 130 39.12 -21.72 44.89
N GLY A 131 39.26 -21.53 46.21
CA GLY A 131 40.42 -20.95 46.91
C GLY A 131 40.09 -19.65 47.65
N GLY A 132 40.29 -19.44 48.96
CA GLY A 132 41.04 -20.14 50.00
C GLY A 132 41.64 -19.08 50.94
N GLY A 133 41.43 -19.23 52.26
CA GLY A 133 42.06 -18.44 53.35
C GLY A 133 41.25 -17.21 53.79
N GLY A 134 40.99 -16.90 55.07
CA GLY A 134 41.49 -17.40 56.36
C GLY A 134 41.78 -16.20 57.28
N MET A 135 41.17 -16.17 58.48
CA MET A 135 41.47 -15.36 59.70
C MET A 135 41.49 -13.82 59.53
N PHE A 136 40.82 -12.99 60.34
CA PHE A 136 40.65 -12.95 61.79
C PHE A 136 39.30 -12.32 62.17
#